data_AF-A0A959I3W8-F1
#
_entry.id   AF-A0A959I3W8-F1
#
_cell.length_a   1.000
_cell.length_b   1.000
_cell.length_c   1.000
_cell.angle_alpha   90.00
_cell.angle_beta   90.00
_cell.angle_gamma   90.00
#
_symmetry.space_group_name_H-M   'P 1'
#
loop_
_entity.id
_entity.type
_entity.pdbx_description
1 polymer ?
#
loop_
_entity_poly.entity_id
_entity_poly.type
_entity_poly.pdbx_seq_one_letter_code
_entity_poly.pdbx_strand_id
1 'polypeptide(L)'
;MAKQKVLLYGPVVAAMEGAYGGGTGGYTRKMGLYLQHFRSETMEFVPSFHTVRGQYRFGFFVVRFFLDLFIFVRDLLRYRPAAVHLLGQYRSAIPREFIVVLLCRLARKPVVYEIKAGVFVEWYQGTNPLFRAMTDFCLRRA
;
A
#
# COMPACT_ATOMS: atom_id res chain seq x y z
N MET A 1 -6.64 -16.65 22.05
CA MET A 1 -6.17 -16.94 20.68
C MET A 1 -5.25 -15.82 20.21
N ALA A 2 -4.24 -16.11 19.39
CA ALA A 2 -3.43 -15.05 18.79
C ALA A 2 -4.28 -14.26 17.77
N LYS A 3 -4.19 -12.93 17.80
CA LYS A 3 -4.91 -12.07 16.84
C LYS A 3 -4.39 -12.29 15.42
N GLN A 4 -5.28 -12.25 14.44
CA GLN A 4 -4.89 -12.28 13.04
C GLN A 4 -4.33 -10.93 12.63
N LYS A 5 -3.16 -10.93 11.99
CA LYS A 5 -2.51 -9.69 11.57
C LYS A 5 -2.99 -9.26 10.20
N VAL A 6 -3.31 -7.98 10.03
CA VAL A 6 -3.61 -7.35 8.74
C VAL A 6 -2.53 -6.33 8.45
N LEU A 7 -1.81 -6.51 7.35
CA LEU A 7 -0.73 -5.60 6.97
C LEU A 7 -1.30 -4.39 6.23
N LEU A 8 -1.09 -3.18 6.75
CA LEU A 8 -1.52 -1.94 6.11
C LEU A 8 -0.36 -1.37 5.27
N TYR A 9 -0.38 -1.60 3.96
CA TYR A 9 0.70 -1.18 3.06
C TYR A 9 0.40 0.13 2.34
N GLY A 10 1.32 1.11 2.40
CA GLY A 10 1.07 2.46 1.88
C GLY A 10 2.15 3.49 2.28
N PRO A 11 2.00 4.76 1.88
CA PRO A 11 3.05 5.77 2.05
C PRO A 11 3.27 6.21 3.50
N VAL A 12 4.52 6.49 3.87
CA VAL A 12 4.84 7.29 5.08
C VAL A 12 4.39 8.73 4.86
N VAL A 13 3.71 9.32 5.85
CA VAL A 13 3.50 10.77 5.89
C VAL A 13 4.54 11.40 6.80
N ALA A 14 5.57 12.01 6.22
CA ALA A 14 6.72 12.55 6.96
C ALA A 14 6.37 13.62 8.02
N ALA A 15 5.23 14.29 7.87
CA ALA A 15 4.78 15.33 8.81
C ALA A 15 4.20 14.78 10.13
N MET A 16 3.95 13.47 10.24
CA MET A 16 3.25 12.91 11.40
C MET A 16 3.65 11.46 11.68
N GLU A 17 4.19 11.19 12.86
CA GLU A 17 4.58 9.85 13.30
C GLU A 17 3.36 8.91 13.32
N GLY A 18 3.50 7.72 12.73
CA GLY A 18 2.42 6.72 12.65
C GLY A 18 1.27 7.07 11.70
N ALA A 19 1.42 8.09 10.86
CA ALA A 19 0.43 8.45 9.85
C ALA A 19 0.64 7.72 8.52
N TYR A 20 -0.49 7.39 7.89
CA TYR A 20 -0.62 6.59 6.67
C TYR A 20 -1.60 7.31 5.75
N GLY A 21 -1.20 7.73 4.56
CA GLY A 21 -2.13 8.48 3.71
C GLY A 21 -1.57 9.26 2.52
N GLY A 22 -2.50 9.91 1.83
CA GLY A 22 -2.36 10.49 0.50
C GLY A 22 -1.62 11.85 0.43
N GLY A 23 -0.54 12.03 1.19
CA GLY A 23 0.30 13.23 1.11
C GLY A 23 -0.29 14.42 1.88
N THR A 24 0.35 15.59 1.77
CA THR A 24 0.06 16.78 2.59
C THR A 24 -1.33 17.38 2.39
N GLY A 25 -2.03 17.09 1.28
CA GLY A 25 -3.39 17.58 1.00
C GLY A 25 -4.47 16.51 0.85
N GLY A 26 -4.14 15.22 0.96
CA GLY A 26 -5.06 14.12 0.64
C GLY A 26 -5.19 13.13 1.79
N TYR A 27 -6.25 13.26 2.60
CA TYR A 27 -6.65 12.31 3.66
C TYR A 27 -5.47 11.59 4.33
N THR A 28 -4.65 12.35 5.05
CA THR A 28 -3.70 11.80 6.01
C THR A 28 -4.51 11.18 7.15
N ARG A 29 -4.57 9.85 7.24
CA ARG A 29 -5.16 9.19 8.41
C ARG A 29 -4.04 9.02 9.43
N LYS A 30 -4.19 9.60 10.64
CA LYS A 30 -3.32 9.30 11.79
C LYS A 30 -3.62 7.88 12.26
N MET A 31 -3.14 6.89 11.50
CA MET A 31 -3.51 5.49 11.69
C MET A 31 -3.14 5.01 13.08
N GLY A 32 -2.05 5.49 13.68
CA GLY A 32 -1.75 5.25 15.10
C GLY A 32 -2.95 5.51 16.04
N LEU A 33 -3.73 6.57 15.82
CA LEU A 33 -4.96 6.82 16.61
C LEU A 33 -6.06 5.80 16.29
N TYR A 34 -6.27 5.49 15.00
CA TYR A 34 -7.25 4.48 14.59
C TYR A 34 -6.90 3.09 15.15
N LEU A 35 -5.63 2.70 15.17
CA LEU A 35 -5.20 1.42 15.74
C LEU A 35 -5.31 1.38 17.26
N GLN A 36 -5.16 2.54 17.92
CA GLN A 36 -5.37 2.66 19.36
C GLN A 36 -6.85 2.59 19.73
N HIS A 37 -7.75 3.16 18.92
CA HIS A 37 -9.20 3.25 19.18
C HIS A 37 -10.02 2.09 18.60
N PHE A 38 -9.78 1.70 17.35
CA PHE A 38 -10.44 0.57 16.68
C PHE A 38 -9.68 -0.73 17.01
N ARG A 39 -9.86 -1.18 18.24
CA ARG A 39 -9.32 -2.47 18.70
C ARG A 39 -10.31 -3.57 18.31
N SER A 40 -9.85 -4.48 17.45
CA SER A 40 -10.55 -5.75 17.26
C SER A 40 -10.02 -6.78 18.25
N GLU A 41 -10.90 -7.61 18.79
CA GLU A 41 -10.52 -8.77 19.60
C GLU A 41 -9.86 -9.87 18.74
N THR A 42 -10.20 -9.91 17.45
CA THR A 42 -9.76 -10.95 16.51
C THR A 42 -8.63 -10.50 15.58
N MET A 43 -8.48 -9.19 15.36
CA MET A 43 -7.53 -8.63 14.40
C MET A 43 -6.56 -7.62 15.02
N GLU A 44 -5.33 -7.62 14.51
CA GLU A 44 -4.30 -6.65 14.80
C GLU A 44 -3.82 -6.05 13.47
N PHE A 45 -3.85 -4.73 13.34
CA PHE A 45 -3.37 -4.06 12.14
C PHE A 45 -1.90 -3.66 12.32
N VAL A 46 -1.07 -3.96 11.33
CA VAL A 46 0.38 -3.69 11.37
C VAL A 46 0.74 -2.80 10.18
N PRO A 47 1.30 -1.59 10.40
CA PRO A 47 1.69 -0.73 9.30
C PRO A 47 2.95 -1.26 8.58
N SER A 48 2.95 -1.17 7.25
CA SER A 48 4.11 -1.39 6.38
C SER A 48 4.22 -0.23 5.40
N PHE A 49 5.31 0.52 5.51
CA PHE A 49 5.40 1.79 4.81
C PHE A 49 6.31 1.75 3.59
N HIS A 50 5.88 2.42 2.52
CA HIS A 50 6.68 2.66 1.33
C HIS A 50 7.06 4.13 1.18
N THR A 51 8.12 4.39 0.45
CA THR A 51 8.63 5.74 0.17
C THR A 51 7.71 6.54 -0.75
N VAL A 52 7.76 7.87 -0.65
CA VAL A 52 7.11 8.83 -1.56
C VAL A 52 8.13 9.69 -2.33
N ARG A 53 7.70 10.35 -3.41
CA ARG A 53 8.55 11.30 -4.17
C ARG A 53 8.89 12.51 -3.29
N GLY A 54 10.17 12.87 -3.21
CA GLY A 54 10.65 14.00 -2.42
C GLY A 54 11.02 13.68 -0.97
N GLN A 55 10.72 12.47 -0.46
CA GLN A 55 11.10 12.06 0.90
C GLN A 55 12.62 11.84 1.05
N TYR A 56 13.28 11.43 -0.03
CA TYR A 56 14.73 11.26 -0.09
C TYR A 56 15.29 12.11 -1.23
N ARG A 57 16.48 12.71 -1.04
CA ARG A 57 17.21 13.45 -2.08
C ARG A 57 17.70 12.56 -3.25
N PHE A 58 17.43 11.26 -3.19
CA PHE A 58 17.71 10.32 -4.26
C PHE A 58 16.59 10.37 -5.32
N GLY A 59 16.92 10.91 -6.50
CA GLY A 59 15.98 11.10 -7.61
C GLY A 59 15.50 9.80 -8.31
N PHE A 60 16.08 8.65 -8.01
CA PHE A 60 15.84 7.43 -8.80
C PHE A 60 14.63 6.62 -8.28
N PHE A 61 13.57 6.55 -9.08
CA PHE A 61 12.40 5.70 -8.84
C PHE A 61 12.77 4.23 -8.64
N VAL A 62 13.74 3.73 -9.41
CA VAL A 62 14.18 2.33 -9.40
C VAL A 62 14.70 1.92 -8.01
N VAL A 63 15.58 2.71 -7.41
CA VAL A 63 16.13 2.42 -6.07
C VAL A 63 15.03 2.39 -5.02
N ARG A 64 14.12 3.37 -5.06
CA ARG A 64 12.97 3.44 -4.15
C ARG A 64 12.05 2.25 -4.31
N PHE A 65 11.77 1.85 -5.55
CA PHE A 65 10.96 0.68 -5.85
C PHE A 65 11.53 -0.60 -5.23
N PHE A 66 12.84 -0.85 -5.36
CA PHE A 66 13.46 -2.04 -4.76
C PHE A 66 13.49 -1.97 -3.22
N LEU A 67 13.73 -0.80 -2.64
CA LEU A 67 13.66 -0.61 -1.19
C LEU A 67 12.24 -0.92 -0.66
N ASP A 68 11.22 -0.37 -1.33
CA ASP A 68 9.82 -0.55 -0.94
C ASP A 68 9.38 -2.01 -1.08
N LEU A 69 9.90 -2.70 -2.10
CA LEU A 69 9.68 -4.13 -2.30
C LEU A 69 10.35 -4.96 -1.20
N PHE A 70 11.60 -4.64 -0.85
CA PHE A 70 12.32 -5.31 0.22
C PHE A 70 11.61 -5.15 1.57
N ILE A 71 11.18 -3.93 1.89
CA ILE A 71 10.40 -3.64 3.11
C ILE A 71 9.13 -4.49 3.12
N PHE A 72 8.38 -4.51 2.02
CA PHE A 72 7.15 -5.29 1.92
C PHE A 72 7.39 -6.79 2.13
N VAL A 73 8.38 -7.37 1.44
CA VAL A 73 8.70 -8.81 1.57
C VAL A 73 9.16 -9.14 2.98
N ARG A 74 10.04 -8.33 3.56
CA ARG A 74 10.47 -8.47 4.96
C ARG A 74 9.28 -8.48 5.90
N ASP A 75 8.35 -7.54 5.74
CA ASP A 75 7.18 -7.40 6.61
C ASP A 75 6.20 -8.57 6.42
N LEU A 76 6.02 -9.04 5.18
CA LEU A 76 5.22 -10.22 4.88
C LEU A 76 5.76 -11.47 5.58
N LEU A 77 7.08 -11.66 5.57
CA LEU A 77 7.75 -12.79 6.23
C LEU A 77 7.76 -12.66 7.76
N ARG A 78 8.01 -11.45 8.28
CA ARG A 78 8.10 -11.17 9.71
C ARG A 78 6.75 -11.26 10.41
N TYR A 79 5.72 -10.64 9.84
CA TYR A 79 4.42 -10.54 10.48
C TYR A 79 3.48 -11.68 10.11
N ARG A 80 3.75 -12.38 8.99
CA ARG A 80 2.90 -13.47 8.45
C ARG A 80 1.41 -13.09 8.46
N PRO A 81 1.04 -11.95 7.85
CA PRO A 81 -0.32 -11.43 7.94
C PRO A 81 -1.33 -12.41 7.35
N ALA A 82 -2.56 -12.39 7.88
CA ALA A 82 -3.71 -13.10 7.34
C ALA A 82 -4.25 -12.40 6.08
N ALA A 83 -4.13 -11.07 5.99
CA ALA A 83 -4.55 -10.26 4.85
C ALA A 83 -3.65 -9.02 4.67
N VAL A 84 -3.65 -8.44 3.47
CA VAL A 84 -2.95 -7.18 3.17
C VAL A 84 -3.97 -6.14 2.73
N HIS A 85 -3.97 -4.98 3.38
CA HIS A 85 -4.72 -3.82 2.94
C HIS A 85 -3.77 -2.88 2.19
N LEU A 86 -4.01 -2.71 0.90
CA LEU A 86 -3.21 -1.88 0.01
C LEU A 86 -3.97 -0.57 -0.25
N LEU A 87 -3.39 0.55 0.19
CA LEU A 87 -3.85 1.87 -0.27
C LEU A 87 -3.33 2.14 -1.68
N GLY A 88 -4.17 1.92 -2.69
CA GLY A 88 -4.03 2.53 -4.02
C GLY A 88 -4.68 3.93 -4.04
N GLN A 89 -4.51 4.79 -5.03
CA GLN A 89 -3.51 4.84 -6.07
C GLN A 89 -2.99 6.29 -6.11
N TYR A 90 -1.69 6.43 -6.35
CA TYR A 90 -1.10 7.61 -6.99
C TYR A 90 -0.70 7.24 -8.41
N ARG A 91 -0.98 8.09 -9.41
CA ARG A 91 -0.82 7.79 -10.86
C ARG A 91 0.49 7.06 -11.23
N SER A 92 1.60 7.31 -10.53
CA SER A 92 2.92 6.73 -10.78
C SER A 92 3.26 5.47 -9.96
N ALA A 93 2.38 4.98 -9.09
CA ALA A 93 2.65 3.88 -8.15
C ALA A 93 2.19 2.50 -8.66
N ILE A 94 1.47 2.44 -9.78
CA ILE A 94 0.91 1.19 -10.33
C ILE A 94 1.91 0.04 -10.48
N PRO A 95 3.14 0.26 -10.98
CA PRO A 95 4.11 -0.84 -11.08
C PRO A 95 4.41 -1.49 -9.71
N ARG A 96 4.45 -0.70 -8.64
CA ARG A 96 4.64 -1.19 -7.27
C ARG A 96 3.42 -1.94 -6.78
N GLU A 97 2.24 -1.36 -6.94
CA GLU A 97 0.97 -1.94 -6.52
C GLU A 97 0.74 -3.30 -7.21
N PHE A 98 1.03 -3.38 -8.52
CA PHE A 98 1.01 -4.61 -9.30
C PHE A 98 1.90 -5.70 -8.70
N ILE A 99 3.15 -5.37 -8.38
CA ILE A 99 4.09 -6.34 -7.80
C ILE A 99 3.67 -6.75 -6.39
N VAL A 100 3.13 -5.84 -5.58
CA VAL A 100 2.60 -6.16 -4.25
C VAL A 100 1.44 -7.16 -4.37
N VAL A 101 0.46 -6.89 -5.23
CA VAL A 101 -0.68 -7.81 -5.45
C VAL A 101 -0.20 -9.16 -6.00
N LEU A 102 0.76 -9.15 -6.93
CA LEU A 102 1.36 -10.37 -7.47
C LEU A 102 2.02 -11.21 -6.35
N LEU A 103 2.82 -10.58 -5.49
CA LEU A 103 3.47 -11.25 -4.37
C LEU A 103 2.45 -11.78 -3.35
N CYS A 104 1.41 -11.03 -3.04
CA CYS A 104 0.31 -11.50 -2.19
C CYS A 104 -0.36 -12.74 -2.78
N ARG A 105 -0.62 -12.73 -4.09
CA ARG A 105 -1.22 -13.88 -4.80
C ARG A 105 -0.32 -15.11 -4.73
N LEU A 106 0.98 -14.96 -4.96
CA LEU A 106 1.96 -16.04 -4.84
C LEU A 106 2.03 -16.58 -3.40
N ALA A 107 1.96 -15.69 -2.41
CA ALA A 107 1.95 -16.04 -0.99
C ALA A 107 0.55 -16.46 -0.45
N ARG A 108 -0.46 -16.56 -1.33
CA ARG A 108 -1.87 -16.86 -0.99
C ARG A 108 -2.43 -15.96 0.11
N LYS A 109 -2.15 -14.66 0.02
CA LYS A 109 -2.66 -13.64 0.92
C LYS A 109 -3.78 -12.85 0.23
N PRO A 110 -5.00 -12.78 0.82
CA PRO A 110 -6.05 -11.92 0.30
C PRO A 110 -5.65 -10.45 0.41
N VAL A 111 -6.06 -9.63 -0.57
CA VAL A 111 -5.74 -8.21 -0.61
C VAL A 111 -7.00 -7.37 -0.62
N VAL A 112 -7.08 -6.39 0.27
CA VAL A 112 -8.08 -5.33 0.18
C VAL A 112 -7.43 -4.16 -0.52
N TYR A 113 -7.83 -3.90 -1.77
CA TYR A 113 -7.29 -2.80 -2.57
C TYR A 113 -8.20 -1.58 -2.50
N GLU A 114 -7.82 -0.57 -1.73
CA GLU A 114 -8.56 0.69 -1.59
C GLU A 114 -8.16 1.65 -2.71
N ILE A 115 -9.12 2.08 -3.53
CA ILE A 115 -8.91 3.03 -4.63
C ILE A 115 -9.37 4.41 -4.19
N LYS A 116 -8.52 5.42 -4.36
CA LYS A 116 -8.90 6.82 -4.18
C LYS A 116 -9.53 7.38 -5.45
N ALA A 117 -10.84 7.58 -5.40
CA ALA A 117 -11.69 7.83 -6.57
C ALA A 117 -11.40 9.13 -7.33
N GLY A 118 -10.82 10.16 -6.70
CA GLY A 118 -10.85 11.55 -7.22
C GLY A 118 -10.32 11.77 -8.65
N VAL A 119 -9.33 11.00 -9.10
CA VAL A 119 -8.75 11.09 -10.46
C VAL A 119 -8.50 9.72 -11.10
N PHE A 120 -9.04 8.66 -10.50
CA PHE A 120 -8.78 7.28 -10.94
C PHE A 120 -9.33 7.01 -12.34
N VAL A 121 -10.60 7.36 -12.56
CA VAL A 121 -11.32 7.07 -13.81
C VAL A 121 -10.66 7.79 -14.99
N GLU A 122 -10.41 9.09 -14.86
CA GLU A 122 -9.72 9.89 -15.89
C GLU A 122 -8.32 9.36 -16.21
N TRP A 123 -7.54 9.02 -15.17
CA TRP A 123 -6.22 8.45 -15.36
C TRP A 123 -6.28 7.07 -16.04
N TYR A 124 -7.19 6.20 -15.64
CA TYR A 124 -7.35 4.86 -16.22
C TYR A 124 -7.76 4.92 -17.71
N GLN A 125 -8.62 5.87 -18.06
CA GLN A 125 -9.03 6.11 -19.45
C GLN A 125 -7.88 6.70 -20.29
N GLY A 126 -7.04 7.57 -19.72
CA GLY A 126 -5.93 8.24 -20.42
C GLY A 126 -4.55 7.57 -20.34
N THR A 127 -4.38 6.49 -19.56
CA THR A 127 -3.08 5.81 -19.39
C THR A 127 -2.77 4.83 -20.53
N ASN A 128 -1.51 4.39 -20.61
CA ASN A 128 -1.06 3.44 -21.64
C ASN A 128 -1.58 2.01 -21.39
N PRO A 129 -1.59 1.12 -22.42
CA PRO A 129 -2.12 -0.24 -22.30
C PRO A 129 -1.42 -1.10 -21.23
N LEU A 130 -0.11 -0.92 -21.01
CA LEU A 130 0.64 -1.66 -19.99
C LEU A 130 0.14 -1.31 -18.59
N PHE A 131 -0.02 -0.02 -18.30
CA PHE A 131 -0.50 0.46 -17.00
C PHE A 131 -1.96 0.08 -16.78
N ARG A 132 -2.76 0.05 -17.84
CA ARG A 132 -4.13 -0.46 -17.81
C ARG A 132 -4.15 -1.95 -17.44
N ALA A 133 -3.35 -2.78 -18.11
CA ALA A 133 -3.26 -4.21 -17.81
C ALA A 133 -2.78 -4.50 -16.37
N MET A 134 -1.81 -3.73 -15.87
CA MET A 134 -1.37 -3.80 -14.48
C MET A 134 -2.49 -3.42 -13.50
N THR A 135 -3.24 -2.37 -13.81
CA THR A 135 -4.38 -1.93 -13.00
C THR A 135 -5.47 -3.00 -13.00
N ASP A 136 -5.83 -3.53 -14.17
CA ASP A 136 -6.82 -4.61 -14.29
C ASP A 136 -6.41 -5.86 -13.50
N PHE A 137 -5.12 -6.18 -13.48
CA PHE A 137 -4.60 -7.23 -12.64
C PHE A 137 -4.84 -6.94 -11.16
N CYS A 138 -4.50 -5.74 -10.68
CA CYS A 138 -4.78 -5.34 -9.29
C CYS A 138 -6.27 -5.45 -8.96
N LEU A 139 -7.14 -4.90 -9.82
CA LEU A 139 -8.60 -4.89 -9.60
C LEU A 139 -9.22 -6.29 -9.56
N ARG A 140 -8.71 -7.22 -10.37
CA ARG A 140 -9.27 -8.58 -10.49
C ARG A 140 -8.66 -9.58 -9.52
N ARG A 141 -7.46 -9.30 -9.01
CA ARG A 141 -6.66 -10.28 -8.24
C ARG A 141 -6.37 -9.85 -6.81
N ALA A 142 -6.73 -8.63 -6.44
CA ALA A 142 -6.76 -8.23 -5.03
C ALA A 142 -7.79 -9.07 -4.26
#